data_AF-N6TJB4-F1
#
_entry.id   AF-N6TJB4-F1
#
_cell.length_a   1.000
_cell.length_b   1.000
_cell.length_c   1.000
_cell.angle_alpha   90.00
_cell.angle_beta   90.00
_cell.angle_gamma   90.00
#
_symmetry.space_group_name_H-M   'P 1'
#
loop_
_entity.id
_entity.type
_entity.pdbx_description
1 polymer ?
#
loop_
_entity_poly.entity_id
_entity_poly.type
_entity_poly.pdbx_seq_one_letter_code
_entity_poly.pdbx_strand_id
1 'polypeptide(L)'
;MASTSNFEPKVLMSKGKRATAAYIHADCATDRNPEHLKEVLDNLLNPVKRIDEWETIDWCKWLMAGGRTPDEFAKTGELQK
;
A
#
# COMPACT_ATOMS: atom_id res chain seq x y z
N MET A 1 -13.62 -12.94 21.32
CA MET A 1 -13.94 -12.90 19.88
C MET A 1 -13.29 -11.64 19.34
N ALA A 2 -12.34 -11.75 18.42
CA ALA A 2 -11.67 -10.58 17.86
C ALA A 2 -12.68 -9.83 17.00
N SER A 3 -13.16 -8.69 17.49
CA SER A 3 -13.85 -7.69 16.67
C SER A 3 -12.81 -7.11 15.74
N THR A 4 -12.51 -7.81 14.64
CA THR A 4 -11.74 -7.25 13.54
C THR A 4 -12.62 -6.19 12.90
N SER A 5 -12.20 -4.95 13.06
CA SER A 5 -12.64 -3.79 12.29
C SER A 5 -12.97 -4.21 10.86
N ASN A 6 -14.13 -3.80 10.35
CA ASN A 6 -14.64 -4.15 9.02
C ASN A 6 -13.87 -3.41 7.88
N PHE A 7 -12.56 -3.26 8.02
CA PHE A 7 -11.71 -2.71 6.98
C PHE A 7 -11.35 -3.84 6.02
N GLU A 8 -12.08 -3.98 4.92
CA GLU A 8 -11.71 -4.96 3.92
C GLU A 8 -10.53 -4.41 3.10
N PRO A 9 -9.30 -4.95 3.23
CA PRO A 9 -8.18 -4.58 2.37
C PRO A 9 -8.53 -4.77 0.90
N LYS A 10 -9.42 -5.71 0.58
CA LYS A 10 -10.00 -5.89 -0.75
C LYS A 10 -10.70 -4.65 -1.30
N VAL A 11 -11.42 -3.89 -0.47
CA VAL A 11 -12.08 -2.64 -0.89
C VAL A 11 -11.04 -1.57 -1.20
N LEU A 12 -10.00 -1.46 -0.37
CA LEU A 12 -8.90 -0.53 -0.63
C LEU A 12 -8.15 -0.93 -1.91
N MET A 13 -7.87 -2.21 -2.10
CA MET A 13 -7.18 -2.75 -3.27
C MET A 13 -8.03 -2.62 -4.55
N SER A 14 -9.36 -2.67 -4.43
CA SER A 14 -10.30 -2.45 -5.55
C SER A 14 -10.26 -1.02 -6.08
N LYS A 15 -9.81 -0.03 -5.28
CA LYS A 15 -9.61 1.35 -5.75
C LYS A 15 -8.40 1.50 -6.67
N GLY A 16 -7.53 0.49 -6.74
CA GLY A 16 -6.36 0.44 -7.61
C GLY A 16 -5.05 0.73 -6.88
N LYS A 17 -3.97 0.13 -7.41
CA LYS A 17 -2.63 0.05 -6.80
C LYS A 17 -2.06 1.39 -6.35
N ARG A 18 -2.17 2.40 -7.21
CA ARG A 18 -1.70 3.77 -6.93
C ARG A 18 -2.43 4.40 -5.75
N ALA A 19 -3.76 4.33 -5.74
CA ALA A 19 -4.59 4.95 -4.70
C ALA A 19 -4.38 4.27 -3.35
N THR A 20 -4.37 2.93 -3.34
CA THR A 20 -4.08 2.12 -2.15
C THR A 20 -2.70 2.46 -1.57
N ALA A 21 -1.67 2.50 -2.40
CA ALA A 21 -0.31 2.77 -1.94
C ALA A 21 -0.12 4.20 -1.43
N ALA A 22 -0.74 5.19 -2.08
CA ALA A 22 -0.70 6.58 -1.61
C ALA A 22 -1.41 6.74 -0.27
N TYR A 23 -2.57 6.08 -0.10
CA TYR A 23 -3.32 6.08 1.15
C TYR A 23 -2.49 5.45 2.28
N ILE A 24 -1.94 4.25 2.06
CA ILE A 24 -1.12 3.56 3.06
C ILE A 24 0.14 4.35 3.41
N HIS A 25 0.76 5.02 2.43
CA HIS A 25 1.92 5.87 2.69
C HIS A 25 1.58 7.08 3.57
N ALA A 26 0.46 7.74 3.29
CA ALA A 26 -0.02 8.87 4.11
C ALA A 26 -0.44 8.41 5.53
N ASP A 27 -1.07 7.25 5.63
CA ASP A 27 -1.45 6.60 6.90
C ASP A 27 -0.20 6.29 7.73
N CYS A 28 0.83 5.70 7.13
CA CYS A 28 2.12 5.41 7.76
C CYS A 28 2.94 6.67 8.11
N ALA A 29 2.75 7.77 7.39
CA ALA A 29 3.38 9.05 7.70
C ALA A 29 2.72 9.74 8.90
N THR A 30 1.44 9.46 9.13
CA THR A 30 0.64 10.03 10.24
C THR A 30 0.73 9.18 11.49
N ASP A 31 0.72 7.85 11.32
CA ASP A 31 0.70 6.88 12.40
C ASP A 31 1.89 5.92 12.32
N ARG A 32 2.51 5.61 13.47
CA ARG A 32 3.67 4.70 13.53
C ARG A 32 3.28 3.23 13.35
N ASN A 33 1.99 2.90 13.45
CA ASN A 33 1.51 1.54 13.28
C ASN A 33 0.28 1.50 12.35
N PRO A 34 0.47 1.64 11.03
CA PRO A 34 -0.63 1.64 10.07
C PRO A 34 -1.33 0.26 10.03
N GLU A 35 -2.49 0.15 10.66
CA GLU A 35 -3.31 -1.07 10.67
C GLU A 35 -3.72 -1.47 9.24
N HIS A 36 -3.97 -0.48 8.38
CA HIS A 36 -4.32 -0.68 6.98
C HIS A 36 -3.20 -1.33 6.16
N LEU A 37 -1.93 -0.96 6.40
CA LEU A 37 -0.78 -1.59 5.76
C LEU A 37 -0.70 -3.06 6.14
N LYS A 38 -0.88 -3.35 7.43
CA LYS A 38 -0.86 -4.71 7.96
C LYS A 38 -1.92 -5.57 7.31
N GLU A 39 -3.16 -5.09 7.18
CA GLU A 39 -4.23 -5.86 6.54
C GLU A 39 -4.01 -6.08 5.04
N VAL A 40 -3.47 -5.09 4.32
CA VAL A 40 -3.13 -5.25 2.89
C VAL A 40 -1.98 -6.24 2.71
N LEU A 41 -0.94 -6.16 3.54
CA LEU A 41 0.17 -7.12 3.53
C LEU A 41 -0.31 -8.53 3.90
N ASP A 42 -1.22 -8.68 4.86
CA ASP A 42 -1.79 -9.98 5.25
C ASP A 42 -2.59 -10.60 4.08
N ASN A 43 -3.31 -9.78 3.31
CA ASN A 43 -4.01 -10.24 2.10
C ASN A 43 -3.08 -10.62 0.94
N LEU A 44 -1.95 -9.91 0.82
CA LEU A 44 -0.94 -10.12 -0.24
C LEU A 44 0.00 -11.30 0.06
N LEU A 45 0.52 -11.36 1.28
CA LEU A 45 1.45 -12.37 1.78
C LEU A 45 0.74 -13.55 2.43
N ASN A 46 -0.53 -13.75 2.10
CA ASN A 46 -1.31 -14.86 2.60
C ASN A 46 -0.58 -16.17 2.25
N PRO A 47 -0.29 -17.06 3.24
CA PRO A 47 0.46 -18.30 3.01
C PRO A 47 -0.24 -19.29 2.06
N VAL A 48 -1.51 -19.06 1.74
CA VAL A 48 -2.27 -19.80 0.72
C VAL A 48 -1.94 -19.33 -0.69
N LYS A 49 -1.46 -18.10 -0.87
CA LYS A 49 -1.05 -17.52 -2.15
C LYS A 49 0.46 -17.67 -2.35
N ARG A 50 0.86 -17.94 -3.59
CA ARG A 50 2.28 -18.01 -3.94
C ARG A 50 2.84 -16.59 -3.98
N ILE A 51 3.87 -16.33 -3.19
CA ILE A 51 4.59 -15.03 -3.16
C ILE A 51 5.22 -14.71 -4.54
N ASP A 52 5.46 -15.74 -5.34
CA ASP A 52 6.01 -15.63 -6.70
C ASP A 52 5.01 -15.08 -7.73
N GLU A 53 3.75 -14.85 -7.34
CA GLU A 53 2.75 -14.28 -8.24
C GLU A 53 3.11 -12.84 -8.59
N TRP A 54 3.19 -12.56 -9.89
CA TRP A 54 3.64 -11.27 -10.40
C TRP A 54 2.78 -10.11 -9.90
N GLU A 55 1.50 -10.36 -9.66
CA GLU A 55 0.58 -9.38 -9.07
C GLU A 55 0.95 -9.01 -7.63
N THR A 56 1.31 -9.98 -6.78
CA THR A 56 1.76 -9.74 -5.40
C THR A 56 3.04 -8.92 -5.37
N ILE A 57 3.99 -9.24 -6.25
CA ILE A 57 5.25 -8.49 -6.40
C ILE A 57 4.97 -7.06 -6.85
N ASP A 58 4.06 -6.87 -7.81
CA ASP A 58 3.68 -5.54 -8.30
C ASP A 58 3.03 -4.71 -7.18
N TRP A 59 2.10 -5.28 -6.43
CA TRP A 59 1.51 -4.62 -5.25
C TRP A 59 2.55 -4.21 -4.21
N CYS A 60 3.50 -5.09 -3.87
CA CYS A 60 4.61 -4.75 -2.98
C CYS A 60 5.44 -3.57 -3.54
N LYS A 61 5.73 -3.54 -4.84
CA LYS A 61 6.43 -2.42 -5.48
C LYS A 61 5.66 -1.11 -5.36
N TRP A 62 4.35 -1.14 -5.60
CA TRP A 62 3.50 0.04 -5.44
C TRP A 62 3.46 0.54 -4.00
N LEU A 63 3.34 -0.36 -3.03
CA LEU A 63 3.37 -0.05 -1.59
C LEU A 63 4.71 0.58 -1.19
N MET A 64 5.83 0.01 -1.65
CA MET A 64 7.17 0.57 -1.41
C MET A 64 7.36 1.94 -2.05
N ALA A 65 6.78 2.16 -3.24
CA ALA A 65 6.77 3.47 -3.90
C ALA A 65 5.85 4.49 -3.21
N GLY A 66 5.03 4.06 -2.24
CA GLY A 66 4.13 4.92 -1.48
C GLY A 66 3.08 5.63 -2.35
N GLY A 67 2.69 5.01 -3.47
CA GLY A 67 1.76 5.60 -4.44
C GLY A 67 2.29 6.79 -5.21
N ARG A 68 3.58 7.15 -5.05
CA ARG A 68 4.23 8.10 -5.95
C ARG A 68 4.39 7.43 -7.31
N THR A 69 3.95 8.13 -8.33
CA THR A 69 4.42 7.82 -9.68
C THR A 69 5.86 8.30 -9.77
N PRO A 70 6.75 7.59 -10.49
CA PRO A 70 8.13 8.03 -10.68
C PRO A 70 8.26 9.49 -11.16
N ASP A 71 7.25 9.99 -11.91
CA ASP A 71 7.14 11.38 -12.36
C ASP A 71 6.97 12.41 -11.22
N GLU A 72 6.23 12.05 -10.17
CA GLU A 72 5.98 12.92 -9.00
C GLU A 72 7.17 12.93 -8.03
N PHE A 73 7.94 11.83 -7.95
CA PHE A 73 9.19 11.81 -7.19
C PHE A 73 10.25 12.71 -7.85
N ALA A 74 10.29 12.75 -9.19
CA ALA A 74 11.22 13.60 -9.93
C ALA A 74 10.99 15.11 -9.68
N LYS A 75 9.73 15.55 -9.51
CA LYS A 75 9.40 16.98 -9.29
C LYS A 75 9.67 17.49 -7.88
N THR A 76 9.85 16.61 -6.89
CA THR A 76 10.11 17.03 -5.49
C THR A 76 11.51 17.67 -5.33
N GLY A 77 12.40 17.55 -6.33
CA GLY A 77 13.73 18.15 -6.31
C GLY A 77 13.85 19.55 -6.95
N GLU A 78 12.83 20.08 -7.62
CA GLU A 78 12.97 21.29 -8.46
C GLU A 78 12.40 22.60 -7.88
N LEU A 79 11.85 22.61 -6.67
CA LEU A 79 11.25 23.82 -6.07
C LEU A 79 11.94 24.33 -4.81
N GLN A 80 13.25 24.54 -4.90
CA GLN A 80 13.99 25.48 -4.05
C GLN A 80 15.04 26.21 -4.92
N LYS A 81 14.60 27.20 -5.69
CA LYS A 81 15.45 28.28 -6.19
C LYS A 81 14.77 29.62 -5.93
#